data_AF-A0A151AQ04-F1
#
_entry.id   AF-A0A151AQ04-F1
#
_cell.length_a   1.000
_cell.length_b   1.000
_cell.length_c   1.000
_cell.angle_alpha   90.00
_cell.angle_beta   90.00
_cell.angle_gamma   90.00
#
_symmetry.space_group_name_H-M   'P 1'
#
loop_
_entity.id
_entity.type
_entity.pdbx_description
1 polymer ?
#
loop_
_entity_poly.entity_id
_entity_poly.type
_entity_poly.pdbx_seq_one_letter_code
_entity_poly.pdbx_strand_id
1 'polypeptide(L)'
;MKKVKSIIKIVILALIAFNMFSGIHKKINSLFLRESIYDFLMIEKNQKEVFRDAMALNHGSSKNCCVYFVSEVLRRNNYFVPEETANTTQLISFLEKKGWKKNYNLKKLKPGHIVFTTDNNGTKKGKPTHTYIFMGWVEEGSYDYAYICDNQAKDYGNQIYHIRNVKNREKVNGLTKDAFSFFMTIE
;
A
#
# COMPACT_ATOMS: atom_id res chain seq x y z
N MET A 1 -11.25 -15.16 -50.64
CA MET A 1 -10.05 -15.34 -49.77
C MET A 1 -9.30 -14.04 -49.44
N LYS A 2 -9.05 -13.10 -50.37
CA LYS A 2 -8.32 -11.84 -50.08
C LYS A 2 -9.00 -10.92 -49.04
N LYS A 3 -10.32 -10.73 -49.12
CA LYS A 3 -11.09 -9.91 -48.16
C LYS A 3 -11.02 -10.46 -46.72
N VAL A 4 -11.13 -11.78 -46.55
CA VAL A 4 -11.03 -12.45 -45.25
C VAL A 4 -9.63 -12.26 -44.62
N LYS A 5 -8.56 -12.42 -45.41
CA LYS A 5 -7.18 -12.15 -44.96
C LYS A 5 -6.98 -10.68 -44.54
N SER A 6 -7.67 -9.74 -45.20
CA SER A 6 -7.56 -8.31 -44.89
C SER A 6 -8.30 -7.94 -43.60
N ILE A 7 -9.47 -8.54 -43.34
CA ILE A 7 -10.22 -8.35 -42.09
C ILE A 7 -9.42 -8.90 -40.90
N ILE A 8 -8.82 -10.09 -41.03
CA ILE A 8 -8.00 -10.69 -39.96
C ILE A 8 -6.82 -9.78 -39.58
N LYS A 9 -6.16 -9.15 -40.55
CA LYS A 9 -5.06 -8.21 -40.27
C LYS A 9 -5.52 -6.97 -39.49
N ILE A 10 -6.69 -6.43 -39.82
CA ILE A 10 -7.26 -5.27 -39.11
C ILE A 10 -7.59 -5.63 -37.66
N VAL A 11 -8.19 -6.81 -37.42
CA VAL A 11 -8.51 -7.29 -36.08
C VAL A 11 -7.23 -7.48 -35.24
N ILE A 12 -6.19 -8.08 -35.81
CA ILE A 12 -4.90 -8.26 -35.11
C ILE A 12 -4.27 -6.91 -34.77
N LEU A 13 -4.27 -5.95 -35.70
CA LEU A 13 -3.75 -4.59 -35.44
C LEU A 13 -4.53 -3.87 -34.34
N ALA A 14 -5.87 -3.99 -34.33
CA ALA A 14 -6.71 -3.41 -33.29
C ALA A 14 -6.43 -4.03 -31.91
N LEU A 15 -6.23 -5.36 -31.84
CA LEU A 15 -5.85 -6.05 -30.60
C LEU A 15 -4.47 -5.61 -30.10
N ILE A 16 -3.48 -5.47 -30.99
CA ILE A 16 -2.15 -4.99 -30.62
C ILE A 16 -2.24 -3.55 -30.09
N ALA A 17 -2.95 -2.66 -30.79
CA ALA A 17 -3.15 -1.27 -30.39
C ALA A 17 -3.87 -1.16 -29.02
N PHE A 18 -4.91 -1.97 -28.79
CA PHE A 18 -5.61 -2.03 -27.50
C PHE A 18 -4.71 -2.51 -26.36
N ASN A 19 -3.88 -3.54 -26.59
CA ASN A 19 -2.90 -4.00 -25.62
C ASN A 19 -1.83 -2.95 -25.32
N MET A 20 -1.34 -2.23 -26.34
CA MET A 20 -0.39 -1.12 -26.14
C MET A 20 -1.03 0.04 -25.36
N PHE A 21 -2.25 0.44 -25.71
CA PHE A 21 -2.97 1.52 -25.03
C PHE A 21 -3.27 1.19 -23.57
N SER A 22 -3.74 -0.03 -23.29
CA SER A 22 -3.97 -0.50 -21.92
C SER A 22 -2.68 -0.62 -21.11
N GLY A 23 -1.56 -1.00 -21.74
CA GLY A 23 -0.23 -0.98 -21.13
C GLY A 23 0.24 0.43 -20.78
N ILE A 24 0.06 1.40 -21.68
CA ILE A 24 0.39 2.81 -21.45
C ILE A 24 -0.46 3.39 -20.31
N HIS A 25 -1.77 3.16 -20.32
CA HIS A 25 -2.67 3.65 -19.27
C HIS A 25 -2.30 3.07 -17.89
N LYS A 26 -2.02 1.76 -17.80
CA LYS A 26 -1.51 1.14 -16.57
C LYS A 26 -0.20 1.77 -16.09
N LYS A 27 0.72 2.06 -17.02
CA LYS A 27 2.01 2.68 -16.70
C LYS A 27 1.86 4.13 -16.21
N ILE A 28 0.94 4.91 -16.80
CA ILE A 28 0.63 6.26 -16.35
C ILE A 28 -0.01 6.23 -14.96
N ASN A 29 -1.00 5.35 -14.74
CA ASN A 29 -1.64 5.23 -13.42
C ASN A 29 -0.64 4.78 -12.35
N SER A 30 0.33 3.89 -12.66
CA SER A 30 1.38 3.52 -11.71
C SER A 30 2.35 4.67 -11.43
N LEU A 31 2.58 5.57 -12.39
CA LEU A 31 3.53 6.68 -12.25
C LEU A 31 3.11 7.68 -11.18
N PHE A 32 1.80 7.82 -10.95
CA PHE A 32 1.21 8.78 -10.01
C PHE A 32 0.49 8.08 -8.84
N LEU A 33 0.56 6.76 -8.75
CA LEU A 33 -0.18 6.00 -7.72
C LEU A 33 0.23 6.43 -6.31
N ARG A 34 1.52 6.69 -6.09
CA ARG A 34 2.03 7.13 -4.79
C ARG A 34 1.41 8.47 -4.38
N GLU A 35 1.46 9.44 -5.28
CA GLU A 35 0.90 10.78 -5.10
C GLU A 35 -0.61 10.71 -4.87
N SER A 36 -1.32 9.92 -5.68
CA SER A 36 -2.77 9.68 -5.53
C SER A 36 -3.11 9.10 -4.16
N ILE A 37 -2.36 8.09 -3.69
CA ILE A 37 -2.54 7.51 -2.36
C ILE A 37 -2.37 8.58 -1.27
N TYR A 38 -1.33 9.40 -1.38
CA TYR A 38 -1.05 10.46 -0.42
C TYR A 38 -2.19 11.48 -0.39
N ASP A 39 -2.54 12.06 -1.54
CA ASP A 39 -3.60 13.07 -1.65
C ASP A 39 -4.96 12.53 -1.18
N PHE A 40 -5.26 11.28 -1.54
CA PHE A 40 -6.47 10.60 -1.09
C PHE A 40 -6.53 10.48 0.43
N LEU A 41 -5.42 10.10 1.07
CA LEU A 41 -5.34 9.92 2.52
C LEU A 41 -5.16 11.23 3.30
N MET A 42 -4.86 12.35 2.65
CA MET A 42 -4.91 13.66 3.30
C MET A 42 -6.34 14.08 3.67
N ILE A 43 -7.36 13.46 3.08
CA ILE A 43 -8.77 13.72 3.36
C ILE A 43 -9.26 12.78 4.47
N GLU A 44 -9.59 13.32 5.64
CA GLU A 44 -10.03 12.53 6.81
C GLU A 44 -11.25 11.62 6.51
N LYS A 45 -12.20 12.10 5.71
CA LYS A 45 -13.37 11.30 5.30
C LYS A 45 -12.94 10.02 4.58
N ASN A 46 -11.96 10.10 3.69
CA ASN A 46 -11.44 8.96 2.95
C ASN A 46 -10.76 7.95 3.89
N GLN A 47 -9.98 8.43 4.86
CA GLN A 47 -9.38 7.59 5.89
C GLN A 47 -10.45 6.76 6.64
N LYS A 48 -11.53 7.43 7.09
CA LYS A 48 -12.64 6.80 7.82
C LYS A 48 -13.41 5.79 6.97
N GLU A 49 -13.66 6.10 5.70
CA GLU A 49 -14.30 5.17 4.76
C GLU A 49 -13.45 3.91 4.55
N VAL A 50 -12.16 4.07 4.25
CA VAL A 50 -11.22 2.94 4.12
C VAL A 50 -11.19 2.10 5.38
N PHE A 51 -11.11 2.73 6.56
CA PHE A 51 -11.07 2.01 7.83
C PHE A 51 -12.33 1.17 8.06
N ARG A 52 -13.51 1.76 7.82
CA ARG A 52 -14.80 1.07 7.91
C ARG A 52 -14.88 -0.10 6.93
N ASP A 53 -14.53 0.13 5.67
CA ASP A 53 -14.66 -0.87 4.61
C ASP A 53 -13.66 -2.03 4.83
N ALA A 54 -12.44 -1.71 5.29
CA ALA A 54 -11.45 -2.70 5.72
C ALA A 54 -11.92 -3.53 6.91
N MET A 55 -12.57 -2.92 7.91
CA MET A 55 -13.18 -3.64 9.02
C MET A 55 -14.31 -4.55 8.56
N ALA A 56 -15.14 -4.12 7.62
CA ALA A 56 -16.22 -4.94 7.07
C ALA A 56 -15.67 -6.21 6.39
N LEU A 57 -14.59 -6.07 5.61
CA LEU A 57 -13.86 -7.21 5.02
C LEU A 57 -13.22 -8.12 6.09
N ASN A 58 -12.88 -7.58 7.25
CA ASN A 58 -12.28 -8.31 8.37
C ASN A 58 -13.33 -8.68 9.46
N HIS A 59 -14.56 -9.01 9.04
CA HIS A 59 -15.63 -9.48 9.92
C HIS A 59 -15.97 -8.53 11.08
N GLY A 60 -15.88 -7.22 10.85
CA GLY A 60 -16.16 -6.18 11.83
C GLY A 60 -15.03 -5.92 12.84
N SER A 61 -13.85 -6.53 12.66
CA SER A 61 -12.71 -6.40 13.58
C SER A 61 -11.63 -5.48 13.04
N SER A 62 -11.08 -4.61 13.88
CA SER A 62 -9.86 -3.84 13.56
C SER A 62 -8.57 -4.61 13.87
N LYS A 63 -8.65 -5.77 14.55
CA LYS A 63 -7.49 -6.60 14.87
C LYS A 63 -6.97 -7.28 13.60
N ASN A 64 -5.67 -7.17 13.34
CA ASN A 64 -5.01 -7.71 12.14
C ASN A 64 -5.60 -7.18 10.81
N CYS A 65 -6.19 -5.98 10.84
CA CYS A 65 -6.88 -5.37 9.68
C CYS A 65 -5.93 -4.54 8.78
N CYS A 66 -4.63 -4.50 9.08
CA CYS A 66 -3.65 -3.64 8.38
C CYS A 66 -3.59 -3.88 6.87
N VAL A 67 -3.67 -5.14 6.47
CA VAL A 67 -3.61 -5.53 5.05
C VAL A 67 -4.90 -5.18 4.33
N TYR A 68 -6.06 -5.38 4.97
CA TYR A 68 -7.33 -4.93 4.41
C TYR A 68 -7.36 -3.41 4.23
N PHE A 69 -6.85 -2.65 5.22
CA PHE A 69 -6.74 -1.19 5.15
C PHE A 69 -5.89 -0.76 3.95
N VAL A 70 -4.64 -1.23 3.86
CA VAL A 70 -3.74 -0.86 2.75
C VAL A 70 -4.29 -1.34 1.39
N SER A 71 -4.91 -2.51 1.33
CA SER A 71 -5.52 -3.03 0.10
C SER A 71 -6.72 -2.18 -0.34
N GLU A 72 -7.49 -1.65 0.61
CA GLU A 72 -8.62 -0.76 0.32
C GLU A 72 -8.13 0.62 -0.15
N VAL A 73 -7.08 1.17 0.47
CA VAL A 73 -6.40 2.37 -0.04
C VAL A 73 -6.00 2.19 -1.51
N LEU A 74 -5.41 1.04 -1.85
CA LEU A 74 -5.01 0.74 -3.22
C LEU A 74 -6.21 0.65 -4.16
N ARG A 75 -7.28 -0.07 -3.77
CA ARG A 75 -8.51 -0.18 -4.58
C ARG A 75 -9.16 1.18 -4.84
N ARG A 76 -9.22 2.05 -3.82
CA ARG A 76 -9.74 3.43 -3.94
C ARG A 76 -8.88 4.32 -4.84
N ASN A 77 -7.62 3.94 -5.06
CA ASN A 77 -6.69 4.62 -5.97
C ASN A 77 -6.52 3.86 -7.30
N ASN A 78 -7.58 3.16 -7.76
CA ASN A 78 -7.63 2.43 -9.03
C ASN A 78 -6.55 1.34 -9.20
N TYR A 79 -6.01 0.85 -8.10
CA TYR A 79 -5.06 -0.25 -8.09
C TYR A 79 -5.71 -1.49 -7.48
N PHE A 80 -6.16 -2.39 -8.34
CA PHE A 80 -6.86 -3.60 -7.91
C PHE A 80 -5.98 -4.46 -6.99
N VAL A 81 -6.52 -4.79 -5.82
CA VAL A 81 -6.01 -5.82 -4.90
C VAL A 81 -7.18 -6.73 -4.55
N PRO A 82 -7.04 -8.07 -4.67
CA PRO A 82 -8.11 -9.00 -4.32
C PRO A 82 -8.56 -8.85 -2.86
N GLU A 83 -9.87 -8.93 -2.62
CA GLU A 83 -10.47 -8.73 -1.28
C GLU A 83 -10.04 -9.80 -0.27
N GLU A 84 -9.68 -11.01 -0.74
CA GLU A 84 -9.17 -12.10 0.08
C GLU A 84 -7.73 -11.91 0.58
N THR A 85 -7.06 -10.82 0.17
CA THR A 85 -5.71 -10.49 0.64
C THR A 85 -5.78 -10.05 2.10
N ALA A 86 -5.44 -10.95 3.01
CA ALA A 86 -5.70 -10.80 4.45
C ALA A 86 -4.44 -10.67 5.32
N ASN A 87 -3.26 -11.00 4.79
CA ASN A 87 -2.01 -10.91 5.55
C ASN A 87 -0.84 -10.32 4.76
N THR A 88 0.20 -9.90 5.49
CA THR A 88 1.37 -9.21 4.91
C THR A 88 2.09 -10.07 3.88
N THR A 89 2.17 -11.39 4.06
CA THR A 89 2.80 -12.30 3.10
C THR A 89 2.02 -12.32 1.78
N GLN A 90 0.70 -12.42 1.83
CA GLN A 90 -0.16 -12.38 0.64
C GLN A 90 -0.04 -11.04 -0.09
N LEU A 91 -0.09 -9.91 0.63
CA LEU A 91 0.03 -8.58 0.02
C LEU A 91 1.40 -8.39 -0.64
N ILE A 92 2.49 -8.76 0.04
CA ILE A 92 3.84 -8.69 -0.53
C ILE A 92 3.92 -9.53 -1.81
N SER A 93 3.48 -10.78 -1.77
CA SER A 93 3.50 -11.65 -2.96
C SER A 93 2.64 -11.11 -4.10
N PHE A 94 1.49 -10.49 -3.79
CA PHE A 94 0.66 -9.84 -4.79
C PHE A 94 1.37 -8.65 -5.44
N LEU A 95 1.96 -7.76 -4.64
CA LEU A 95 2.67 -6.58 -5.11
C LEU A 95 3.90 -6.95 -5.94
N GLU A 96 4.69 -7.93 -5.51
CA GLU A 96 5.84 -8.45 -6.25
C GLU A 96 5.43 -9.02 -7.62
N LYS A 97 4.33 -9.80 -7.68
CA LYS A 97 3.78 -10.30 -8.95
C LYS A 97 3.32 -9.19 -9.89
N LYS A 98 3.00 -8.01 -9.35
CA LYS A 98 2.63 -6.81 -10.12
C LYS A 98 3.83 -5.90 -10.41
N GLY A 99 5.05 -6.35 -10.11
CA GLY A 99 6.28 -5.64 -10.44
C GLY A 99 6.75 -4.63 -9.38
N TRP A 100 6.13 -4.60 -8.19
CA TRP A 100 6.62 -3.78 -7.10
C TRP A 100 7.92 -4.35 -6.55
N LYS A 101 8.83 -3.46 -6.13
CA LYS A 101 10.15 -3.80 -5.61
C LYS A 101 10.26 -3.36 -4.16
N LYS A 102 10.94 -4.17 -3.35
CA LYS A 102 11.30 -3.80 -1.97
C LYS A 102 12.46 -2.82 -1.95
N ASN A 103 12.37 -1.83 -1.09
CA ASN A 103 13.44 -0.90 -0.79
C ASN A 103 13.66 -0.81 0.72
N TYR A 104 14.89 -1.04 1.15
CA TYR A 104 15.29 -1.14 2.55
C TYR A 104 15.89 0.15 3.10
N ASN A 105 16.10 1.16 2.25
CA ASN A 105 16.70 2.42 2.67
C ASN A 105 15.61 3.37 3.18
N LEU A 106 15.45 3.43 4.50
CA LEU A 106 14.50 4.30 5.20
C LEU A 106 14.54 5.75 4.71
N LYS A 107 15.72 6.26 4.36
CA LYS A 107 15.92 7.64 3.89
C LYS A 107 15.30 7.92 2.51
N LYS A 108 14.89 6.88 1.78
CA LYS A 108 14.21 6.97 0.48
C LYS A 108 12.68 6.93 0.60
N LEU A 109 12.13 6.86 1.82
CA LEU A 109 10.68 6.97 1.99
C LEU A 109 10.16 8.30 1.47
N LYS A 110 9.02 8.23 0.79
CA LYS A 110 8.26 9.37 0.29
C LYS A 110 6.79 9.17 0.66
N PRO A 111 6.04 10.25 0.91
CA PRO A 111 4.60 10.15 1.19
C PRO A 111 3.88 9.28 0.16
N GLY A 112 3.00 8.40 0.62
CA GLY A 112 2.25 7.42 -0.18
C GLY A 112 2.92 6.05 -0.35
N HIS A 113 4.16 5.86 0.11
CA HIS A 113 4.78 4.52 0.09
C HIS A 113 4.09 3.55 1.06
N ILE A 114 3.99 2.28 0.63
CA ILE A 114 3.52 1.18 1.47
C ILE A 114 4.70 0.63 2.25
N VAL A 115 4.61 0.67 3.57
CA VAL A 115 5.66 0.27 4.49
C VAL A 115 5.30 -1.04 5.18
N PHE A 116 6.33 -1.85 5.44
CA PHE A 116 6.24 -3.11 6.17
C PHE A 116 7.20 -3.10 7.35
N THR A 117 6.72 -3.58 8.50
CA THR A 117 7.52 -3.63 9.74
C THR A 117 8.41 -4.86 9.81
N THR A 118 9.25 -4.90 10.86
CA THR A 118 9.95 -6.12 11.28
C THR A 118 8.98 -7.20 11.73
N ASP A 119 9.51 -8.41 11.94
CA ASP A 119 8.76 -9.52 12.51
C ASP A 119 8.54 -9.38 14.04
N ASN A 120 7.84 -10.34 14.64
CA ASN A 120 7.56 -10.38 16.08
C ASN A 120 8.82 -10.39 16.97
N ASN A 121 9.98 -10.76 16.43
CA ASN A 121 11.27 -10.74 17.14
C ASN A 121 12.07 -9.46 16.86
N GLY A 122 11.52 -8.52 16.09
CA GLY A 122 12.19 -7.28 15.71
C GLY A 122 13.20 -7.46 14.59
N THR A 123 13.18 -8.59 13.88
CA THR A 123 14.12 -8.87 12.79
C THR A 123 13.53 -8.53 11.43
N LYS A 124 14.41 -8.26 10.45
CA LYS A 124 14.02 -8.04 9.05
C LYS A 124 13.93 -9.33 8.22
N LYS A 125 14.12 -10.50 8.84
CA LYS A 125 14.20 -11.80 8.16
C LYS A 125 12.85 -12.55 8.13
N GLY A 126 11.99 -12.31 9.12
CA GLY A 126 10.68 -12.95 9.21
C GLY A 126 9.58 -12.21 8.46
N LYS A 127 8.35 -12.67 8.71
CA LYS A 127 7.13 -12.06 8.15
C LYS A 127 6.84 -10.73 8.86
N PRO A 128 6.66 -9.62 8.13
CA PRO A 128 6.25 -8.35 8.73
C PRO A 128 4.98 -8.50 9.54
N THR A 129 4.96 -7.94 10.74
CA THR A 129 3.80 -7.96 11.64
C THR A 129 2.71 -6.98 11.21
N HIS A 130 3.10 -5.92 10.52
CA HIS A 130 2.24 -4.80 10.21
C HIS A 130 2.60 -4.13 8.88
N THR A 131 1.63 -3.43 8.32
CA THR A 131 1.81 -2.59 7.13
C THR A 131 0.99 -1.31 7.25
N TYR A 132 1.50 -0.22 6.71
CA TYR A 132 0.90 1.11 6.79
C TYR A 132 1.32 1.97 5.60
N ILE A 133 0.65 3.11 5.42
CA ILE A 133 1.06 4.13 4.44
C ILE A 133 1.88 5.21 5.14
N PHE A 134 3.07 5.49 4.63
CA PHE A 134 3.90 6.60 5.12
C PHE A 134 3.36 7.93 4.58
N MET A 135 3.15 8.91 5.46
CA MET A 135 2.57 10.21 5.10
C MET A 135 3.58 11.36 5.20
N GLY A 136 4.67 11.20 5.93
CA GLY A 136 5.73 12.22 6.02
C GLY A 136 6.58 12.07 7.27
N TRP A 137 7.76 12.68 7.26
CA TRP A 137 8.60 12.79 8.46
C TRP A 137 8.05 13.90 9.37
N VAL A 138 8.09 13.67 10.68
CA VAL A 138 7.66 14.69 11.65
C VAL A 138 8.66 15.84 11.72
N GLU A 139 9.95 15.51 11.68
CA GLU A 139 11.05 16.47 11.76
C GLU A 139 11.98 16.25 10.57
N GLU A 140 12.35 17.34 9.89
CA GLU A 140 13.24 17.30 8.75
C GLU A 140 14.64 16.79 9.16
N GLY A 141 15.20 15.86 8.39
CA GLY A 141 16.51 15.26 8.69
C GLY A 141 16.49 14.16 9.77
N SER A 142 15.39 14.05 10.54
CA SER A 142 15.14 12.95 11.46
C SER A 142 14.35 11.83 10.79
N TYR A 143 14.71 10.59 11.07
CA TYR A 143 14.05 9.40 10.52
C TYR A 143 13.42 8.53 11.60
N ASP A 144 13.22 9.10 12.79
CA ASP A 144 12.76 8.38 13.96
C ASP A 144 11.23 8.33 14.00
N TYR A 145 10.57 9.47 13.80
CA TYR A 145 9.11 9.61 13.85
C TYR A 145 8.52 10.04 12.50
N ALA A 146 7.40 9.42 12.15
CA ALA A 146 6.67 9.72 10.94
C ALA A 146 5.17 9.87 11.20
N TYR A 147 4.53 10.69 10.39
CA TYR A 147 3.10 10.62 10.17
C TYR A 147 2.79 9.39 9.30
N ILE A 148 1.81 8.60 9.72
CA ILE A 148 1.37 7.39 9.03
C ILE A 148 -0.15 7.30 9.00
N CYS A 149 -0.69 6.50 8.07
CA CYS A 149 -2.09 6.08 8.06
C CYS A 149 -2.18 4.55 8.15
N ASP A 150 -2.92 4.03 9.14
CA ASP A 150 -3.16 2.59 9.30
C ASP A 150 -4.44 2.23 10.11
N ASN A 151 -4.63 0.94 10.38
CA ASN A 151 -5.79 0.42 11.13
C ASN A 151 -5.62 0.42 12.68
N GLN A 152 -4.51 0.92 13.21
CA GLN A 152 -4.20 0.91 14.65
C GLN A 152 -4.76 2.13 15.39
N ALA A 153 -5.71 2.86 14.79
CA ALA A 153 -6.28 4.10 15.32
C ALA A 153 -6.66 4.06 16.82
N LYS A 154 -7.23 2.95 17.29
CA LYS A 154 -7.60 2.75 18.71
C LYS A 154 -6.42 2.89 19.68
N ASP A 155 -5.19 2.63 19.22
CA ASP A 155 -3.97 2.72 20.01
C ASP A 155 -3.41 4.15 20.01
N TYR A 156 -3.98 5.06 19.20
CA TYR A 156 -3.53 6.44 18.99
C TYR A 156 -4.70 7.43 19.12
N GLY A 157 -5.53 7.29 20.16
CA GLY A 157 -6.62 8.24 20.42
C GLY A 157 -7.70 8.25 19.33
N ASN A 158 -7.95 7.11 18.68
CA ASN A 158 -8.85 6.94 17.54
C ASN A 158 -8.46 7.73 16.27
N GLN A 159 -7.17 8.02 16.10
CA GLN A 159 -6.64 8.72 14.93
C GLN A 159 -6.07 7.73 13.91
N ILE A 160 -6.66 7.66 12.71
CA ILE A 160 -6.16 6.82 11.60
C ILE A 160 -4.85 7.39 11.06
N TYR A 161 -4.82 8.71 10.86
CA TYR A 161 -3.61 9.48 10.63
C TYR A 161 -2.98 9.85 11.97
N HIS A 162 -1.79 9.34 12.29
CA HIS A 162 -1.12 9.61 13.56
C HIS A 162 0.41 9.54 13.45
N ILE A 163 1.09 9.98 14.50
CA ILE A 163 2.56 9.92 14.64
C ILE A 163 2.97 8.59 15.26
N ARG A 164 4.05 7.99 14.75
CA ARG A 164 4.64 6.75 15.27
C ARG A 164 6.16 6.77 15.14
N ASN A 165 6.87 6.11 16.07
CA ASN A 165 8.27 5.77 15.85
C ASN A 165 8.42 4.66 14.80
N VAL A 166 9.04 4.99 13.68
CA VAL A 166 9.25 4.04 12.57
C VAL A 166 10.63 3.40 12.60
N LYS A 167 11.61 3.98 13.29
CA LYS A 167 12.98 3.46 13.28
C LYS A 167 13.21 2.39 14.34
N ASN A 168 12.65 2.59 15.52
CA ASN A 168 12.86 1.74 16.69
C ASN A 168 11.55 1.08 17.11
N ARG A 169 11.67 -0.11 17.70
CA ARG A 169 10.54 -0.76 18.34
C ARG A 169 10.20 0.00 19.62
N GLU A 170 8.93 0.31 19.84
CA GLU A 170 8.46 1.04 21.02
C GLU A 170 7.19 0.45 21.62
N LYS A 171 6.79 0.93 22.80
CA LYS A 171 5.50 0.61 23.41
C LYS A 171 4.59 1.82 23.32
N VAL A 172 3.41 1.65 22.73
CA VAL A 172 2.34 2.64 22.71
C VAL A 172 1.13 2.02 23.41
N ASN A 173 0.65 2.65 24.48
CA ASN A 173 -0.48 2.16 25.27
C ASN A 173 -0.33 0.68 25.70
N GLY A 174 0.88 0.30 26.12
CA GLY A 174 1.20 -1.06 26.55
C GLY A 174 1.41 -2.08 25.42
N LEU A 175 1.18 -1.71 24.16
CA LEU A 175 1.34 -2.57 22.99
C LEU A 175 2.66 -2.29 22.27
N THR A 176 3.38 -3.34 21.91
CA THR A 176 4.60 -3.24 21.10
C THR A 176 4.27 -2.81 19.68
N LYS A 177 5.01 -1.81 19.18
CA LYS A 177 4.98 -1.30 17.81
C LYS A 177 6.30 -1.61 17.13
N ASP A 178 6.25 -2.44 16.10
CA ASP A 178 7.44 -2.87 15.37
C ASP A 178 8.02 -1.78 14.48
N ALA A 179 9.35 -1.79 14.37
CA ALA A 179 10.12 -0.86 13.56
C ALA A 179 9.96 -1.16 12.06
N PHE A 180 10.40 -0.23 11.23
CA PHE A 180 10.54 -0.35 9.79
C PHE A 180 11.45 -1.52 9.38
N SER A 181 10.99 -2.31 8.41
CA SER A 181 11.82 -3.29 7.71
C SER A 181 12.18 -2.82 6.32
N PHE A 182 11.16 -2.59 5.49
CA PHE A 182 11.25 -2.12 4.10
C PHE A 182 9.96 -1.41 3.69
N PHE A 183 10.00 -0.73 2.54
CA PHE A 183 8.81 -0.29 1.84
C PHE A 183 8.79 -0.87 0.42
N MET A 184 7.64 -0.84 -0.24
CA MET A 184 7.50 -1.28 -1.62
C MET A 184 7.07 -0.14 -2.52
N THR A 185 7.61 -0.11 -3.73
CA THR A 185 7.26 0.85 -4.79
C THR A 185 7.14 0.18 -6.15
N ILE A 186 6.36 0.78 -7.04
CA ILE A 186 6.35 0.47 -8.47
C ILE A 186 7.19 1.55 -9.18
N GLU A 187 8.46 1.25 -9.42
CA GLU A 187 9.40 2.04 -10.23
C GLU A 187 9.74 1.29 -11.53
#